data_AF-A0A642C1F1-F1
#
_entry.id   AF-A0A642C1F1-F1
#
_cell.length_a   1.000
_cell.length_b   1.000
_cell.length_c   1.000
_cell.angle_alpha   90.00
_cell.angle_beta   90.00
_cell.angle_gamma   90.00
#
_symmetry.space_group_name_H-M   'P 1'
#
loop_
_entity.id
_entity.type
_entity.pdbx_description
1 polymer ?
#
loop_
_entity_poly.entity_id
_entity_poly.type
_entity_poly.pdbx_seq_one_letter_code
_entity_poly.pdbx_strand_id
1 'polypeptide(L)'
;YLYYVKSDKSNYTKVIDYATKVLGSNPATSVRDWKSLGALDINGSVQPNAYVDATNGANLLLVSAGSYWGYVHAPYGLGERYAHGPKVGNETCNSVGPWGSDYYMGVWSNSSALPTKIVVMKITQYKEVVDAVAGTINGHMINAAFTTDETLLCRAEAYAMKEMYPQAIADLNIWREAYTRSTTPLTTESINDFYGSMEYYTPTESTVKKKLNPDFTITNETQENVIHCILHARRLTTLHEGLRWQDIKRYGITIYRRLMNDNGTITVTDKLEPNDPRRAIQIPSDVISAGLKPNPRTK
;
A
#
# COMPACT_ATOMS: atom_id res chain seq x y z
N TYR A 1 -2.25 -16.72 1.28
CA TYR A 1 -1.18 -17.58 0.73
C TYR A 1 0.08 -16.81 0.36
N LEU A 2 -0.01 -15.58 -0.15
CA LEU A 2 1.16 -14.78 -0.49
C LEU A 2 2.09 -14.52 0.71
N TYR A 3 1.51 -14.22 1.88
CA TYR A 3 2.25 -13.86 3.09
C TYR A 3 2.86 -15.02 3.90
N TYR A 4 2.77 -16.25 3.38
CA TYR A 4 3.35 -17.44 4.00
C TYR A 4 4.21 -18.17 2.96
N VAL A 5 5.41 -17.64 2.73
CA VAL A 5 6.34 -18.15 1.72
C VAL A 5 6.83 -19.52 2.14
N LYS A 6 6.61 -20.50 1.27
CA LYS A 6 7.15 -21.85 1.43
C LYS A 6 8.43 -21.97 0.61
N SER A 7 9.41 -22.72 1.14
CA SER A 7 10.68 -22.97 0.45
C SER A 7 10.50 -23.60 -0.93
N ASP A 8 9.49 -24.46 -1.08
CA ASP A 8 9.12 -25.11 -2.35
C ASP A 8 8.29 -24.21 -3.30
N LYS A 9 8.02 -22.95 -2.92
CA LYS A 9 7.21 -21.98 -3.67
C LYS A 9 5.77 -22.47 -3.97
N SER A 10 5.28 -23.53 -3.32
CA SER A 10 3.94 -24.11 -3.57
C SER A 10 2.80 -23.17 -3.17
N ASN A 11 3.05 -22.25 -2.23
CA ASN A 11 2.11 -21.21 -1.87
C ASN A 11 1.80 -20.26 -3.05
N TYR A 12 2.76 -20.01 -3.95
CA TYR A 12 2.55 -19.14 -5.11
C TYR A 12 1.66 -19.79 -6.18
N THR A 13 1.77 -21.11 -6.38
CA THR A 13 0.81 -21.83 -7.24
C THR A 13 -0.62 -21.65 -6.73
N LYS A 14 -0.85 -21.78 -5.41
CA LYS A 14 -2.17 -21.51 -4.83
C LYS A 14 -2.63 -20.07 -5.04
N VAL A 15 -1.73 -19.08 -4.91
CA VAL A 15 -2.08 -17.68 -5.20
C VAL A 15 -2.55 -17.55 -6.64
N ILE A 16 -1.83 -18.12 -7.61
CA ILE A 16 -2.19 -18.09 -9.03
C ILE A 16 -3.55 -18.75 -9.26
N ASP A 17 -3.78 -19.94 -8.71
CA ASP A 17 -5.02 -20.69 -8.91
C ASP A 17 -6.24 -19.93 -8.37
N TYR A 18 -6.17 -19.43 -7.12
CA TYR A 18 -7.29 -18.74 -6.50
C TYR A 18 -7.50 -17.35 -7.07
N ALA A 19 -6.44 -16.59 -7.36
CA ALA A 19 -6.58 -15.29 -8.00
C ALA A 19 -7.18 -15.43 -9.40
N THR A 20 -6.82 -16.47 -10.16
CA THR A 20 -7.41 -16.73 -11.48
C THR A 20 -8.89 -17.08 -11.40
N LYS A 21 -9.32 -17.81 -10.36
CA LYS A 21 -10.75 -18.06 -10.12
C LYS A 21 -11.53 -16.78 -9.81
N VAL A 22 -10.94 -15.86 -9.03
CA VAL A 22 -11.57 -14.59 -8.66
C VAL A 22 -11.62 -13.63 -9.84
N LEU A 23 -10.53 -13.51 -10.59
CA LEU A 23 -10.38 -12.56 -11.70
C LEU A 23 -11.02 -13.04 -13.01
N GLY A 24 -11.36 -14.33 -13.09
CA GLY A 24 -11.93 -14.94 -14.29
C GLY A 24 -10.94 -15.00 -15.46
N SER A 25 -11.49 -15.23 -16.66
CA SER A 25 -10.72 -15.35 -17.91
C SER A 25 -10.24 -14.01 -18.47
N ASN A 26 -10.90 -12.90 -18.11
CA ASN A 26 -10.53 -11.55 -18.51
C ASN A 26 -10.38 -10.63 -17.29
N PRO A 27 -9.22 -10.63 -16.61
CA PRO A 27 -9.00 -9.83 -15.41
C PRO A 27 -9.20 -8.32 -15.62
N ALA A 28 -9.01 -7.82 -16.84
CA ALA A 28 -9.18 -6.41 -17.17
C ALA A 28 -10.62 -5.91 -16.98
N THR A 29 -11.61 -6.80 -17.06
CA THR A 29 -13.02 -6.46 -16.78
C THR A 29 -13.41 -6.57 -15.31
N SER A 30 -12.52 -7.11 -14.47
CA SER A 30 -12.78 -7.36 -13.04
C SER A 30 -12.07 -6.38 -12.12
N VAL A 31 -10.99 -5.73 -12.58
CA VAL A 31 -10.35 -4.64 -11.85
C VAL A 31 -11.24 -3.41 -11.76
N ARG A 32 -10.99 -2.56 -10.77
CA ARG A 32 -11.80 -1.36 -10.56
C ARG A 32 -11.63 -0.39 -11.71
N ASP A 33 -12.74 0.25 -12.10
CA ASP A 33 -12.70 1.41 -12.98
C ASP A 33 -12.22 2.66 -12.20
N TRP A 34 -10.89 2.79 -12.08
CA TRP A 34 -10.29 3.94 -11.41
C TRP A 34 -10.47 5.23 -12.20
N LYS A 35 -10.70 5.17 -13.51
CA LYS A 35 -10.98 6.35 -14.34
C LYS A 35 -12.30 6.98 -13.93
N SER A 36 -13.36 6.18 -13.82
CA SER A 36 -14.67 6.66 -13.36
C SER A 36 -14.63 7.10 -11.90
N LEU A 37 -13.95 6.33 -11.02
CA LEU A 37 -13.81 6.71 -9.61
C LEU A 37 -13.05 8.03 -9.44
N GLY A 38 -11.92 8.19 -10.15
CA GLY A 38 -11.08 9.38 -10.08
C GLY A 38 -11.69 10.63 -10.71
N ALA A 39 -12.74 10.48 -11.54
CA ALA A 39 -13.51 11.58 -12.11
C ALA A 39 -14.57 12.14 -11.15
N LEU A 40 -14.88 11.44 -10.05
CA LEU A 40 -15.79 11.92 -9.01
C LEU A 40 -15.17 13.08 -8.22
N ASP A 41 -16.01 13.86 -7.54
CA ASP A 41 -15.55 14.91 -6.63
C ASP A 41 -14.68 14.31 -5.52
N ILE A 42 -13.51 14.91 -5.29
CA ILE A 42 -12.55 14.52 -4.27
C ILE A 42 -13.06 14.79 -2.83
N ASN A 43 -14.25 15.37 -2.69
CA ASN A 43 -15.00 15.53 -1.46
C ASN A 43 -14.93 14.26 -0.58
N GLY A 44 -14.73 14.50 0.72
CA GLY A 44 -14.60 13.50 1.78
C GLY A 44 -15.66 12.40 1.85
N SER A 45 -16.81 12.57 1.20
CA SER A 45 -17.87 11.56 1.20
C SER A 45 -18.19 11.00 -0.17
N VAL A 46 -17.75 11.60 -1.29
CA VAL A 46 -18.16 11.15 -2.63
C VAL A 46 -17.27 10.01 -3.11
N GLN A 47 -15.98 10.29 -3.36
CA GLN A 47 -15.02 9.26 -3.77
C GLN A 47 -14.90 8.10 -2.77
N PRO A 48 -14.78 8.33 -1.44
CA PRO A 48 -14.69 7.22 -0.49
C PRO A 48 -15.93 6.32 -0.46
N ASN A 49 -17.15 6.87 -0.54
CA ASN A 49 -18.37 6.06 -0.56
C ASN A 49 -18.47 5.23 -1.85
N ALA A 50 -18.11 5.80 -3.00
CA ALA A 50 -18.06 5.08 -4.26
C ALA A 50 -16.96 3.98 -4.25
N TYR A 51 -15.85 4.22 -3.56
CA TYR A 51 -14.79 3.22 -3.40
C TYR A 51 -15.29 1.98 -2.64
N VAL A 52 -16.07 2.18 -1.58
CA VAL A 52 -16.62 1.09 -0.73
C VAL A 52 -18.04 0.68 -1.11
N ASP A 53 -18.53 1.04 -2.30
CA ASP A 53 -19.85 0.62 -2.76
C ASP A 53 -19.91 -0.91 -2.90
N ALA A 54 -20.88 -1.54 -2.22
CA ALA A 54 -21.06 -2.99 -2.24
C ALA A 54 -21.49 -3.53 -3.61
N THR A 55 -22.01 -2.67 -4.49
CA THR A 55 -22.39 -3.03 -5.88
C THR A 55 -21.19 -3.01 -6.82
N ASN A 56 -20.06 -2.43 -6.42
CA ASN A 56 -18.84 -2.43 -7.23
C ASN A 56 -18.17 -3.81 -7.12
N GLY A 57 -18.16 -4.57 -8.21
CA GLY A 57 -17.60 -5.92 -8.27
C GLY A 57 -16.10 -6.01 -7.97
N ALA A 58 -15.36 -4.90 -7.94
CA ALA A 58 -13.97 -4.89 -7.48
C ALA A 58 -13.83 -5.02 -5.96
N ASN A 59 -14.90 -4.83 -5.19
CA ASN A 59 -14.95 -5.07 -3.75
C ASN A 59 -15.36 -6.53 -3.46
N LEU A 60 -14.42 -7.34 -2.99
CA LEU A 60 -14.65 -8.75 -2.68
C LEU A 60 -15.08 -8.96 -1.22
N LEU A 61 -14.59 -8.11 -0.32
CA LEU A 61 -14.98 -8.09 1.09
C LEU A 61 -14.91 -6.67 1.64
N LEU A 62 -16.04 -6.19 2.16
CA LEU A 62 -16.14 -4.94 2.89
C LEU A 62 -16.25 -5.24 4.39
N VAL A 63 -15.47 -4.55 5.21
CA VAL A 63 -15.50 -4.68 6.67
C VAL A 63 -15.88 -3.34 7.28
N SER A 64 -16.97 -3.33 8.06
CA SER A 64 -17.34 -2.19 8.90
C SER A 64 -16.67 -2.30 10.27
N ALA A 65 -16.14 -1.20 10.79
CA ALA A 65 -15.49 -1.16 12.09
C ALA A 65 -15.69 0.19 12.79
N GLY A 66 -15.86 0.15 14.12
CA GLY A 66 -15.73 1.34 14.97
C GLY A 66 -14.28 1.83 14.93
N SER A 67 -14.06 3.00 14.33
CA SER A 67 -12.74 3.55 14.11
C SER A 67 -12.81 5.03 13.74
N TYR A 68 -11.87 5.80 14.29
CA TYR A 68 -11.64 7.19 13.87
C TYR A 68 -10.60 7.30 12.75
N TRP A 69 -10.19 6.20 12.12
CA TRP A 69 -9.17 6.24 11.06
C TRP A 69 -9.56 7.19 9.93
N GLY A 70 -10.83 7.15 9.48
CA GLY A 70 -11.41 8.08 8.50
C GLY A 70 -11.19 9.56 8.82
N TYR A 71 -11.12 9.91 10.10
CA TYR A 71 -10.86 11.26 10.58
C TYR A 71 -9.36 11.53 10.77
N VAL A 72 -8.61 10.57 11.33
CA VAL A 72 -7.16 10.70 11.58
C VAL A 72 -6.37 10.77 10.28
N HIS A 73 -6.75 10.02 9.24
CA HIS A 73 -6.08 10.07 7.96
C HIS A 73 -6.52 11.26 7.10
N ALA A 74 -7.63 11.93 7.42
CA ALA A 74 -8.20 13.03 6.64
C ALA A 74 -7.20 14.19 6.44
N PRO A 75 -7.36 15.07 5.44
CA PRO A 75 -6.37 16.11 5.16
C PRO A 75 -6.23 17.19 6.26
N TYR A 76 -7.11 17.18 7.27
CA TYR A 76 -7.13 18.13 8.39
C TYR A 76 -7.24 17.40 9.73
N GLY A 77 -6.81 18.05 10.81
CA GLY A 77 -7.04 17.61 12.17
C GLY A 77 -5.98 16.61 12.69
N LEU A 78 -6.43 15.58 13.41
CA LEU A 78 -5.54 14.69 14.16
C LEU A 78 -4.52 13.94 13.28
N GLY A 79 -3.50 13.37 13.93
CA GLY A 79 -2.52 12.48 13.28
C GLY A 79 -1.35 13.16 12.58
N GLU A 80 -1.26 14.49 12.65
CA GLU A 80 -0.23 15.33 12.02
C GLU A 80 1.21 14.86 12.25
N ARG A 81 1.54 14.41 13.48
CA ARG A 81 2.90 13.97 13.84
C ARG A 81 3.42 12.80 12.99
N TYR A 82 2.53 11.92 12.53
CA TYR A 82 2.87 10.71 11.77
C TYR A 82 2.17 10.66 10.42
N ALA A 83 1.71 11.82 9.93
CA ALA A 83 0.94 11.88 8.71
C ALA A 83 1.78 11.51 7.48
N HIS A 84 1.08 11.03 6.46
CA HIS A 84 1.66 10.93 5.13
C HIS A 84 1.80 12.34 4.56
N GLY A 85 3.03 12.83 4.48
CA GLY A 85 3.35 14.18 4.02
C GLY A 85 4.11 14.19 2.69
N PRO A 86 4.42 15.39 2.15
CA PRO A 86 5.00 15.56 0.81
C PRO A 86 6.25 14.72 0.53
N LYS A 87 7.19 14.63 1.47
CA LYS A 87 8.43 13.85 1.27
C LYS A 87 8.15 12.35 1.12
N VAL A 88 7.18 11.81 1.85
CA VAL A 88 6.73 10.40 1.68
C VAL A 88 5.89 10.25 0.40
N GLY A 89 5.16 11.30 0.01
CA GLY A 89 4.45 11.39 -1.26
C GLY A 89 5.33 11.05 -2.47
N ASN A 90 6.58 11.53 -2.49
CA ASN A 90 7.55 11.24 -3.57
C ASN A 90 7.94 9.75 -3.68
N GLU A 91 7.63 8.95 -2.67
CA GLU A 91 7.87 7.49 -2.66
C GLU A 91 6.56 6.69 -2.86
N THR A 92 5.44 7.39 -3.10
CA THR A 92 4.07 6.86 -3.15
C THR A 92 3.24 7.65 -4.16
N CYS A 93 2.16 8.32 -3.78
CA CYS A 93 1.19 8.92 -4.72
C CYS A 93 1.76 9.99 -5.68
N ASN A 94 2.95 10.55 -5.40
CA ASN A 94 3.64 11.50 -6.29
C ASN A 94 4.89 10.89 -6.94
N SER A 95 5.14 9.58 -6.79
CA SER A 95 6.30 8.96 -7.40
C SER A 95 6.13 8.77 -8.90
N VAL A 96 7.27 8.72 -9.58
CA VAL A 96 7.38 8.31 -10.99
C VAL A 96 7.67 6.82 -11.03
N GLY A 97 6.97 6.08 -11.88
CA GLY A 97 7.28 4.69 -12.22
C GLY A 97 7.63 4.53 -13.70
N PRO A 98 7.84 3.29 -14.19
CA PRO A 98 8.02 3.02 -15.62
C PRO A 98 6.78 3.37 -16.47
N TRP A 99 5.63 3.60 -15.83
CA TRP A 99 4.40 4.14 -16.42
C TRP A 99 4.31 5.67 -16.39
N GLY A 100 5.28 6.39 -15.82
CA GLY A 100 5.21 7.83 -15.57
C GLY A 100 4.60 8.17 -14.19
N SER A 101 3.98 9.35 -14.09
CA SER A 101 3.43 9.88 -12.82
C SER A 101 1.98 10.38 -12.93
N ASP A 102 1.28 9.99 -13.99
CA ASP A 102 -0.09 10.42 -14.24
C ASP A 102 -1.10 9.31 -13.88
N TYR A 103 -1.91 9.58 -12.86
CA TYR A 103 -2.81 8.62 -12.23
C TYR A 103 -4.27 9.05 -12.42
N TYR A 104 -5.20 8.09 -12.49
CA TYR A 104 -6.62 8.46 -12.54
C TYR A 104 -7.12 9.02 -11.20
N MET A 105 -6.67 8.44 -10.09
CA MET A 105 -6.96 8.96 -8.75
C MET A 105 -6.05 10.12 -8.40
N GLY A 106 -6.64 11.30 -8.21
CA GLY A 106 -5.96 12.45 -7.64
C GLY A 106 -5.67 12.30 -6.14
N VAL A 107 -4.78 13.15 -5.65
CA VAL A 107 -4.50 13.30 -4.21
C VAL A 107 -5.09 14.59 -3.69
N TRP A 108 -5.58 14.57 -2.45
CA TRP A 108 -5.89 15.80 -1.72
C TRP A 108 -4.67 16.17 -0.89
N SER A 109 -4.26 17.44 -0.94
CA SER A 109 -3.24 18.00 -0.07
C SER A 109 -3.75 19.26 0.61
N ASN A 110 -3.54 19.38 1.91
CA ASN A 110 -3.80 20.62 2.63
C ASN A 110 -2.52 21.48 2.66
N SER A 111 -2.32 22.30 1.62
CA SER A 111 -1.18 23.21 1.50
C SER A 111 -1.26 24.44 2.41
N SER A 112 -2.40 24.68 3.06
CA SER A 112 -2.65 25.87 3.89
C SER A 112 -2.41 25.66 5.39
N ALA A 113 -2.06 24.45 5.83
CA ALA A 113 -1.69 24.16 7.21
C ALA A 113 -0.41 23.33 7.29
N LEU A 114 0.43 23.64 8.30
CA LEU A 114 1.58 22.83 8.68
C LEU A 114 1.22 21.96 9.88
N PRO A 115 1.54 20.65 9.84
CA PRO A 115 2.19 19.93 8.74
C PRO A 115 1.20 19.53 7.62
N THR A 116 1.65 19.67 6.37
CA THR A 116 0.88 19.26 5.19
C THR A 116 0.66 17.75 5.15
N LYS A 117 -0.60 17.33 5.01
CA LYS A 117 -1.02 15.93 4.80
C LYS A 117 -1.39 15.72 3.34
N ILE A 118 -0.92 14.63 2.75
CA ILE A 118 -1.32 14.15 1.42
C ILE A 118 -2.12 12.86 1.58
N VAL A 119 -3.29 12.80 0.94
CA VAL A 119 -4.22 11.70 1.11
C VAL A 119 -4.83 11.28 -0.23
N VAL A 120 -5.06 9.98 -0.38
CA VAL A 120 -5.90 9.43 -1.45
C VAL A 120 -7.28 9.12 -0.86
N MET A 121 -8.34 9.64 -1.46
CA MET A 121 -9.70 9.64 -0.90
C MET A 121 -10.44 8.30 -1.11
N LYS A 122 -9.97 7.25 -0.43
CA LYS A 122 -10.61 5.92 -0.42
C LYS A 122 -11.32 5.57 0.89
N ILE A 123 -11.02 6.31 1.95
CA ILE A 123 -11.52 6.04 3.30
C ILE A 123 -12.16 7.34 3.82
N THR A 124 -13.26 7.21 4.56
CA THR A 124 -13.94 8.33 5.22
C THR A 124 -14.49 7.90 6.58
N GLN A 125 -14.89 8.87 7.39
CA GLN A 125 -15.54 8.64 8.68
C GLN A 125 -17.06 8.73 8.52
N TYR A 126 -17.76 7.67 8.93
CA TYR A 126 -19.20 7.70 9.19
C TYR A 126 -19.42 8.05 10.66
N LYS A 127 -20.31 9.00 10.93
CA LYS A 127 -20.53 9.54 12.27
C LYS A 127 -21.88 9.07 12.81
N GLU A 128 -21.86 8.46 13.97
CA GLU A 128 -23.05 8.19 14.78
C GLU A 128 -23.11 9.23 15.89
N VAL A 129 -24.17 10.04 15.90
CA VAL A 129 -24.38 11.05 16.94
C VAL A 129 -24.98 10.38 18.16
N VAL A 130 -24.23 10.38 19.26
CA VAL A 130 -24.66 9.80 20.55
C VAL A 130 -25.40 10.84 21.37
N ASP A 131 -24.83 12.06 21.42
CA ASP A 131 -25.43 13.20 22.10
C ASP A 131 -25.13 14.46 21.28
N ALA A 132 -26.17 15.04 20.68
CA ALA A 132 -26.06 16.23 19.85
C ALA A 132 -25.76 17.50 20.66
N VAL A 133 -26.19 17.57 21.92
CA VAL A 133 -25.98 18.75 22.78
C VAL A 133 -24.54 18.75 23.32
N ALA A 134 -24.03 17.59 23.73
CA ALA A 134 -22.65 17.42 24.18
C ALA A 134 -21.63 17.29 23.04
N GLY A 135 -22.09 17.13 21.78
CA GLY A 135 -21.22 16.94 20.62
C GLY A 135 -20.53 15.57 20.57
N THR A 136 -21.08 14.56 21.27
CA THR A 136 -20.48 13.23 21.35
C THR A 136 -20.82 12.42 20.10
N ILE A 137 -19.77 11.95 19.41
CA ILE A 137 -19.90 11.10 18.23
C ILE A 137 -19.09 9.80 18.38
N ASN A 138 -19.65 8.70 17.88
CA ASN A 138 -18.89 7.49 17.58
C ASN A 138 -18.46 7.52 16.11
N GLY A 139 -17.18 7.23 15.87
CA GLY A 139 -16.61 7.15 14.54
C GLY A 139 -16.66 5.73 14.00
N HIS A 140 -17.09 5.58 12.75
CA HIS A 140 -17.10 4.31 12.03
C HIS A 140 -16.37 4.47 10.69
N MET A 141 -15.89 3.35 10.14
CA MET A 141 -15.30 3.28 8.81
C MET A 141 -15.74 2.02 8.08
N ILE A 142 -15.64 2.04 6.76
CA ILE A 142 -15.73 0.85 5.92
C ILE A 142 -14.37 0.65 5.25
N ASN A 143 -13.82 -0.55 5.36
CA ASN A 143 -12.57 -0.94 4.70
C ASN A 143 -12.86 -1.94 3.58
N ALA A 144 -12.30 -1.72 2.39
CA ALA A 144 -12.27 -2.72 1.32
C ALA A 144 -11.16 -3.73 1.60
N ALA A 145 -11.44 -4.68 2.50
CA ALA A 145 -10.44 -5.61 3.01
C ALA A 145 -9.87 -6.53 1.92
N PHE A 146 -10.70 -6.95 0.96
CA PHE A 146 -10.26 -7.67 -0.23
C PHE A 146 -10.79 -7.00 -1.49
N THR A 147 -9.89 -6.79 -2.46
CA THR A 147 -10.21 -6.19 -3.76
C THR A 147 -9.62 -6.99 -4.90
N THR A 148 -10.22 -6.85 -6.10
CA THR A 148 -9.69 -7.48 -7.32
C THR A 148 -8.35 -6.89 -7.72
N ASP A 149 -8.13 -5.59 -7.53
CA ASP A 149 -6.85 -4.92 -7.81
C ASP A 149 -5.70 -5.47 -6.96
N GLU A 150 -5.92 -5.65 -5.65
CA GLU A 150 -4.93 -6.25 -4.74
C GLU A 150 -4.67 -7.73 -5.10
N THR A 151 -5.73 -8.46 -5.48
CA THR A 151 -5.67 -9.85 -5.93
C THR A 151 -4.86 -9.99 -7.23
N LEU A 152 -5.04 -9.08 -8.19
CA LEU A 152 -4.28 -9.03 -9.44
C LEU A 152 -2.78 -8.83 -9.16
N LEU A 153 -2.43 -7.89 -8.29
CA LEU A 153 -1.03 -7.64 -7.93
C LEU A 153 -0.42 -8.78 -7.10
N CYS A 154 -1.22 -9.47 -6.28
CA CYS A 154 -0.80 -10.72 -5.65
C CYS A 154 -0.46 -11.81 -6.68
N ARG A 155 -1.26 -11.93 -7.74
CA ARG A 155 -1.02 -12.90 -8.82
C ARG A 155 0.21 -12.54 -9.65
N ALA A 156 0.38 -11.27 -10.00
CA ALA A 156 1.58 -10.76 -10.67
C ALA A 156 2.85 -11.13 -9.88
N GLU A 157 2.81 -10.95 -8.55
CA GLU A 157 3.92 -11.33 -7.69
C GLU A 157 4.17 -12.84 -7.69
N ALA A 158 3.12 -13.65 -7.57
CA ALA A 158 3.26 -15.09 -7.59
C ALA A 158 3.88 -15.59 -8.92
N TYR A 159 3.53 -14.97 -10.05
CA TYR A 159 4.19 -15.22 -11.33
C TYR A 159 5.66 -14.82 -11.31
N ALA A 160 5.99 -13.62 -10.83
CA ALA A 160 7.38 -13.15 -10.74
C ALA A 160 8.24 -14.07 -9.86
N MET A 161 7.71 -14.55 -8.73
CA MET A 161 8.39 -15.47 -7.81
C MET A 161 8.63 -16.86 -8.42
N LYS A 162 7.82 -17.24 -9.41
CA LYS A 162 7.98 -18.45 -10.24
C LYS A 162 8.72 -18.19 -11.56
N GLU A 163 9.29 -16.99 -11.73
CA GLU A 163 10.05 -16.57 -12.92
C GLU A 163 9.21 -16.56 -14.22
N MET A 164 7.88 -16.48 -14.06
CA MET A 164 6.91 -16.35 -15.14
C MET A 164 6.72 -14.87 -15.48
N TYR A 165 7.81 -14.19 -15.85
CA TYR A 165 7.81 -12.73 -16.05
C TYR A 165 6.80 -12.22 -17.08
N PRO A 166 6.58 -12.87 -18.24
CA PRO A 166 5.56 -12.42 -19.19
C PRO A 166 4.16 -12.35 -18.57
N GLN A 167 3.79 -13.32 -17.73
CA GLN A 167 2.51 -13.34 -17.03
C GLN A 167 2.43 -12.28 -15.93
N ALA A 168 3.52 -12.07 -15.18
CA ALA A 168 3.60 -11.00 -14.18
C ALA A 168 3.42 -9.61 -14.82
N ILE A 169 4.08 -9.39 -15.97
CA ILE A 169 4.03 -8.14 -16.72
C ILE A 169 2.66 -7.96 -17.40
N ALA A 170 2.00 -9.03 -17.82
CA ALA A 170 0.62 -8.97 -18.29
C ALA A 170 -0.34 -8.44 -17.20
N ASP A 171 -0.25 -8.98 -15.97
CA ASP A 171 -1.06 -8.50 -14.84
C ASP A 171 -0.70 -7.03 -14.47
N LEU A 172 0.58 -6.65 -14.53
CA LEU A 172 1.01 -5.26 -14.33
C LEU A 172 0.47 -4.31 -15.41
N ASN A 173 0.37 -4.76 -16.66
CA ASN A 173 -0.19 -3.95 -17.74
C ASN A 173 -1.70 -3.73 -17.56
N ILE A 174 -2.43 -4.75 -17.10
CA ILE A 174 -3.85 -4.62 -16.74
C ILE A 174 -4.00 -3.57 -15.62
N TRP A 175 -3.17 -3.67 -14.58
CA TRP A 175 -3.16 -2.68 -13.50
C TRP A 175 -2.83 -1.26 -14.02
N ARG A 176 -1.81 -1.13 -14.87
CA ARG A 176 -1.36 0.15 -15.43
C ARG A 176 -2.45 0.81 -16.25
N GLU A 177 -3.14 0.06 -17.10
CA GLU A 177 -4.27 0.55 -17.91
C GLU A 177 -5.45 0.97 -17.05
N ALA A 178 -5.74 0.23 -15.97
CA ALA A 178 -6.83 0.55 -15.07
C ALA A 178 -6.53 1.76 -14.17
N TYR A 179 -5.31 1.88 -13.63
CA TYR A 179 -4.96 2.81 -12.54
C TYR A 179 -4.29 4.11 -13.01
N THR A 180 -3.60 4.08 -14.15
CA THR A 180 -2.78 5.20 -14.66
C THR A 180 -3.32 5.73 -15.98
N ARG A 181 -2.95 6.96 -16.36
CA ARG A 181 -3.26 7.52 -17.68
C ARG A 181 -2.24 7.16 -18.76
N SER A 182 -1.27 6.30 -18.41
CA SER A 182 -0.17 5.94 -19.29
C SER A 182 -0.61 5.00 -20.41
N THR A 183 -0.30 5.36 -21.65
CA THR A 183 -0.57 4.52 -22.82
C THR A 183 0.60 3.60 -23.18
N THR A 184 1.78 3.82 -22.59
CA THR A 184 2.99 3.02 -22.86
C THR A 184 2.98 1.68 -22.10
N PRO A 185 3.02 0.53 -22.79
CA PRO A 185 3.09 -0.76 -22.13
C PRO A 185 4.38 -1.00 -21.36
N LEU A 186 4.25 -1.70 -20.24
CA LEU A 186 5.37 -2.21 -19.48
C LEU A 186 5.96 -3.43 -20.20
N THR A 187 7.28 -3.47 -20.32
CA THR A 187 8.05 -4.59 -20.84
C THR A 187 9.12 -4.97 -19.81
N THR A 188 9.73 -6.14 -19.96
CA THR A 188 10.86 -6.53 -19.10
C THR A 188 11.99 -5.51 -19.20
N GLU A 189 12.27 -5.03 -20.42
CA GLU A 189 13.28 -4.01 -20.71
C GLU A 189 12.95 -2.69 -20.01
N SER A 190 11.74 -2.14 -20.17
CA SER A 190 11.40 -0.86 -19.54
C SER A 190 11.40 -0.91 -18.01
N ILE A 191 11.05 -2.06 -17.43
CA ILE A 191 11.16 -2.29 -15.98
C ILE A 191 12.63 -2.34 -15.56
N ASN A 192 13.47 -3.10 -16.27
CA ASN A 192 14.89 -3.22 -15.96
C ASN A 192 15.63 -1.89 -16.14
N ASP A 193 15.35 -1.13 -17.19
CA ASP A 193 15.96 0.18 -17.41
C ASP A 193 15.59 1.16 -16.30
N PHE A 194 14.31 1.19 -15.91
CA PHE A 194 13.83 2.09 -14.88
C PHE A 194 14.41 1.78 -13.49
N TYR A 195 14.35 0.52 -13.05
CA TYR A 195 14.82 0.15 -11.72
C TYR A 195 16.33 -0.11 -11.68
N GLY A 196 16.94 -0.58 -12.76
CA GLY A 196 18.39 -0.82 -12.87
C GLY A 196 19.21 0.47 -12.84
N SER A 197 18.70 1.56 -13.41
CA SER A 197 19.32 2.89 -13.34
C SER A 197 19.10 3.62 -12.01
N MET A 198 18.31 3.05 -11.09
CA MET A 198 17.91 3.70 -9.85
C MET A 198 18.72 3.19 -8.66
N GLU A 199 19.26 4.13 -7.88
CA GLU A 199 19.87 3.86 -6.60
C GLU A 199 18.85 3.41 -5.54
N TYR A 200 19.30 2.56 -4.62
CA TYR A 200 18.48 2.18 -3.48
C TYR A 200 18.20 3.38 -2.58
N TYR A 201 16.97 3.45 -2.10
CA TYR A 201 16.52 4.44 -1.14
C TYR A 201 17.47 4.57 0.06
N THR A 202 17.75 5.81 0.42
CA THR A 202 18.33 6.18 1.71
C THR A 202 17.35 7.12 2.45
N PRO A 203 17.43 7.26 3.78
CA PRO A 203 16.50 8.11 4.50
C PRO A 203 16.54 9.59 4.12
N THR A 204 17.65 10.07 3.54
CA THR A 204 17.80 11.45 3.02
C THR A 204 17.52 11.54 1.52
N GLU A 205 17.85 10.50 0.74
CA GLU A 205 17.61 10.40 -0.70
C GLU A 205 16.47 9.42 -1.02
N SER A 206 15.28 9.97 -1.23
CA SER A 206 14.05 9.20 -1.42
C SER A 206 13.95 8.62 -2.83
N THR A 207 13.96 7.28 -2.95
CA THR A 207 13.56 6.55 -4.17
C THR A 207 12.46 5.52 -3.87
N VAL A 208 11.81 5.02 -4.93
CA VAL A 208 10.80 3.94 -4.81
C VAL A 208 11.42 2.56 -4.60
N LYS A 209 12.67 2.37 -5.06
CA LYS A 209 13.48 1.15 -4.96
C LYS A 209 14.05 0.99 -3.55
N LYS A 210 13.48 0.06 -2.77
CA LYS A 210 13.90 -0.20 -1.38
C LYS A 210 14.78 -1.44 -1.34
N LYS A 211 15.88 -1.45 -0.59
CA LYS A 211 16.66 -2.68 -0.43
C LYS A 211 15.79 -3.82 0.12
N LEU A 212 15.78 -4.96 -0.55
CA LEU A 212 15.05 -6.16 -0.15
C LEU A 212 16.01 -7.13 0.55
N ASN A 213 15.61 -7.64 1.71
CA ASN A 213 16.32 -8.69 2.46
C ASN A 213 15.33 -9.77 2.91
N PRO A 214 14.59 -10.41 1.99
CA PRO A 214 13.65 -11.48 2.33
C PRO A 214 14.38 -12.74 2.85
N ASP A 215 13.63 -13.60 3.55
CA ASP A 215 14.10 -14.93 3.96
C ASP A 215 14.12 -15.96 2.80
N PHE A 216 13.67 -15.56 1.61
CA PHE A 216 13.67 -16.37 0.40
C PHE A 216 14.63 -15.80 -0.65
N THR A 217 15.10 -16.66 -1.55
CA THR A 217 16.04 -16.24 -2.61
C THR A 217 15.33 -15.45 -3.70
N ILE A 218 15.89 -14.27 -4.01
CA ILE A 218 15.66 -13.56 -5.26
C ILE A 218 16.76 -14.02 -6.23
N THR A 219 16.37 -14.58 -7.38
CA THR A 219 17.25 -15.40 -8.23
C THR A 219 18.14 -14.60 -9.17
N ASN A 220 17.72 -13.40 -9.57
CA ASN A 220 18.51 -12.49 -10.38
C ASN A 220 17.95 -11.05 -10.32
N GLU A 221 18.70 -10.11 -10.90
CA GLU A 221 18.34 -8.69 -10.95
C GLU A 221 17.01 -8.42 -11.65
N THR A 222 16.69 -9.15 -12.73
CA THR A 222 15.39 -8.99 -13.40
C THR A 222 14.24 -9.36 -12.47
N GLN A 223 14.38 -10.43 -11.69
CA GLN A 223 13.38 -10.78 -10.68
C GLN A 223 13.21 -9.66 -9.65
N GLU A 224 14.31 -9.10 -9.15
CA GLU A 224 14.29 -7.99 -8.19
C GLU A 224 13.59 -6.75 -8.76
N ASN A 225 13.90 -6.37 -10.00
CA ASN A 225 13.30 -5.22 -10.67
C ASN A 225 11.79 -5.42 -10.94
N VAL A 226 11.38 -6.62 -11.34
CA VAL A 226 9.94 -6.95 -11.48
C VAL A 226 9.24 -6.92 -10.12
N ILE A 227 9.85 -7.44 -9.07
CA ILE A 227 9.33 -7.35 -7.69
C ILE A 227 9.19 -5.89 -7.27
N HIS A 228 10.18 -5.03 -7.56
CA HIS A 228 10.08 -3.60 -7.29
C HIS A 228 8.93 -2.94 -8.02
N CYS A 229 8.73 -3.27 -9.29
CA CYS A 229 7.59 -2.80 -10.08
C CYS A 229 6.25 -3.15 -9.42
N ILE A 230 6.10 -4.41 -8.99
CA ILE A 230 4.89 -4.89 -8.32
C ILE A 230 4.70 -4.22 -6.95
N LEU A 231 5.74 -4.13 -6.13
CA LEU A 231 5.70 -3.46 -4.84
C LEU A 231 5.39 -1.97 -4.95
N HIS A 232 5.81 -1.33 -6.03
CA HIS A 232 5.52 0.06 -6.32
C HIS A 232 4.03 0.22 -6.67
N ALA A 233 3.50 -0.59 -7.60
CA ALA A 233 2.08 -0.64 -7.93
C ALA A 233 1.21 -0.91 -6.69
N ARG A 234 1.57 -1.91 -5.88
CA ARG A 234 0.88 -2.24 -4.61
C ARG A 234 0.84 -1.04 -3.67
N ARG A 235 1.96 -0.34 -3.49
CA ARG A 235 2.05 0.82 -2.59
C ARG A 235 1.16 1.97 -3.01
N LEU A 236 1.01 2.19 -4.32
CA LEU A 236 0.08 3.18 -4.88
C LEU A 236 -1.36 2.75 -4.63
N THR A 237 -1.71 1.55 -5.08
CA THR A 237 -3.09 1.03 -5.03
C THR A 237 -3.61 0.91 -3.62
N THR A 238 -2.79 0.48 -2.66
CA THR A 238 -3.23 0.17 -1.29
C THR A 238 -2.88 1.27 -0.28
N LEU A 239 -2.55 2.48 -0.73
CA LEU A 239 -2.16 3.57 0.15
C LEU A 239 -3.29 3.85 1.17
N HIS A 240 -2.92 4.01 2.45
CA HIS A 240 -3.82 4.19 3.61
C HIS A 240 -4.61 2.96 4.09
N GLU A 241 -4.48 1.80 3.45
CA GLU A 241 -5.25 0.59 3.77
C GLU A 241 -4.47 -0.43 4.63
N GLY A 242 -3.33 -0.04 5.18
CA GLY A 242 -2.57 -0.84 6.15
C GLY A 242 -1.73 -2.00 5.57
N LEU A 243 -1.79 -2.26 4.26
CA LEU A 243 -1.10 -3.40 3.64
C LEU A 243 0.43 -3.25 3.52
N ARG A 244 0.96 -2.02 3.55
CA ARG A 244 2.39 -1.75 3.38
C ARG A 244 3.26 -2.42 4.45
N TRP A 245 2.73 -2.59 5.66
CA TRP A 245 3.46 -3.25 6.75
C TRP A 245 3.81 -4.71 6.42
N GLN A 246 2.91 -5.42 5.74
CA GLN A 246 3.15 -6.80 5.34
C GLN A 246 4.24 -6.90 4.28
N ASP A 247 4.26 -5.98 3.31
CA ASP A 247 5.34 -5.88 2.32
C ASP A 247 6.69 -5.57 2.97
N ILE A 248 6.72 -4.67 3.96
CA ILE A 248 7.94 -4.35 4.72
C ILE A 248 8.50 -5.57 5.45
N LYS A 249 7.63 -6.37 6.05
CA LYS A 249 8.04 -7.57 6.80
C LYS A 249 8.55 -8.66 5.87
N ARG A 250 7.76 -9.06 4.88
CA ARG A 250 8.08 -10.23 4.02
C ARG A 250 9.31 -10.03 3.14
N TYR A 251 9.60 -8.78 2.75
CA TYR A 251 10.80 -8.45 1.98
C TYR A 251 11.94 -7.90 2.82
N GLY A 252 11.85 -7.92 4.15
CA GLY A 252 12.93 -7.42 5.01
C GLY A 252 13.37 -6.01 4.65
N ILE A 253 12.43 -5.09 4.47
CA ILE A 253 12.72 -3.69 4.14
C ILE A 253 13.04 -2.95 5.43
N THR A 254 14.23 -2.36 5.57
CA THR A 254 14.55 -1.49 6.71
C THR A 254 13.71 -0.21 6.66
N ILE A 255 13.11 0.17 7.77
CA ILE A 255 12.36 1.43 7.90
C ILE A 255 13.07 2.38 8.84
N TYR A 256 12.96 3.68 8.57
CA TYR A 256 13.64 4.73 9.32
C TYR A 256 12.62 5.67 9.95
N ARG A 257 12.87 6.07 11.19
CA ARG A 257 12.14 7.15 11.83
C ARG A 257 12.76 8.48 11.42
N ARG A 258 12.15 9.12 10.44
CA ARG A 258 12.55 10.44 9.93
C ARG A 258 11.83 11.53 10.71
N LEU A 259 12.60 12.40 11.36
CA LEU A 259 12.12 13.68 11.87
C LEU A 259 12.28 14.70 10.76
N MET A 260 11.18 15.34 10.36
CA MET A 260 11.21 16.49 9.47
C MET A 260 11.46 17.73 10.33
N ASN A 261 12.61 18.39 10.12
CA ASN A 261 12.95 19.60 10.84
C ASN A 261 12.28 20.83 10.18
N ASP A 262 12.14 21.92 10.92
CA ASP A 262 11.49 23.15 10.44
C ASP A 262 12.19 23.77 9.21
N ASN A 263 13.49 23.53 9.06
CA ASN A 263 14.27 23.95 7.89
C ASN A 263 14.14 23.00 6.67
N GLY A 264 13.22 22.04 6.72
CA GLY A 264 12.97 21.06 5.65
C GLY A 264 13.96 19.90 5.59
N THR A 265 14.99 19.87 6.45
CA THR A 265 15.95 18.75 6.50
C THR A 265 15.39 17.54 7.23
N ILE A 266 16.03 16.39 7.02
CA ILE A 266 15.64 15.12 7.62
C ILE A 266 16.69 14.69 8.63
N THR A 267 16.27 14.48 9.87
CA THR A 267 17.08 13.80 10.90
C THR A 267 16.58 12.35 11.05
N VAL A 268 17.49 11.38 10.95
CA VAL A 268 17.19 9.98 11.24
C VAL A 268 17.36 9.74 12.73
N THR A 269 16.28 9.40 13.42
CA THR A 269 16.27 9.25 14.88
C THR A 269 16.28 7.79 15.33
N ASP A 270 15.87 6.87 14.46
CA ASP A 270 15.80 5.44 14.73
C ASP A 270 15.66 4.66 13.41
N LYS A 271 15.88 3.36 13.45
CA LYS A 271 15.59 2.43 12.35
C LYS A 271 15.10 1.08 12.87
N LEU A 272 14.25 0.41 12.10
CA LEU A 272 13.86 -0.98 12.32
C LEU A 272 14.45 -1.83 11.21
N GLU A 273 15.46 -2.61 11.55
CA GLU A 273 16.09 -3.60 10.67
C GLU A 273 15.20 -4.83 10.47
N PRO A 274 15.43 -5.68 9.44
CA PRO A 274 14.54 -6.81 9.09
C PRO A 274 14.19 -7.72 10.27
N ASN A 275 15.20 -8.03 11.09
CA ASN A 275 15.10 -8.92 12.25
C ASN A 275 15.00 -8.16 13.58
N ASP A 276 14.50 -6.92 13.56
CA ASP A 276 14.28 -6.13 14.78
C ASP A 276 13.03 -6.66 15.53
N PRO A 277 13.15 -7.07 16.81
CA PRO A 277 12.04 -7.66 17.56
C PRO A 277 10.88 -6.68 17.79
N ARG A 278 11.12 -5.36 17.66
CA ARG A 278 10.08 -4.33 17.74
C ARG A 278 9.08 -4.38 16.58
N ARG A 279 9.36 -5.13 15.52
CA ARG A 279 8.41 -5.39 14.41
C ARG A 279 7.21 -6.27 14.83
N ALA A 280 7.29 -6.95 15.96
CA ALA A 280 6.15 -7.67 16.54
C ALA A 280 5.29 -6.72 17.41
N ILE A 281 3.97 -6.79 17.26
CA ILE A 281 3.04 -6.12 18.17
C ILE A 281 3.23 -6.71 19.58
N GLN A 282 3.15 -5.91 20.64
CA GLN A 282 3.27 -6.47 22.00
C GLN A 282 2.06 -7.35 22.29
N ILE A 283 2.27 -8.40 23.08
CA ILE A 283 1.16 -9.06 23.74
C ILE A 283 0.47 -8.04 24.68
N PRO A 284 -0.86 -8.03 24.76
CA PRO A 284 -1.59 -7.17 25.69
C PRO A 284 -1.09 -7.30 27.15
N SER A 285 -1.09 -6.20 27.88
CA SER A 285 -0.49 -6.12 29.23
C SER A 285 -1.21 -7.01 30.26
N ASP A 286 -2.51 -7.17 30.13
CA ASP A 286 -3.34 -8.08 30.93
C ASP A 286 -2.95 -9.54 30.70
N VAL A 287 -2.72 -9.93 29.44
CA VAL A 287 -2.27 -11.29 29.08
C VAL A 287 -0.84 -11.55 29.58
N ILE A 288 0.04 -10.55 29.54
CA ILE A 288 1.38 -10.65 30.15
C ILE A 288 1.27 -10.81 31.67
N SER A 289 0.40 -10.02 32.31
CA SER A 289 0.16 -10.10 33.75
C SER A 289 -0.43 -11.45 34.18
N ALA A 290 -1.18 -12.10 33.28
CA ALA A 290 -1.68 -13.47 33.45
C ALA A 290 -0.62 -14.57 33.22
N GLY A 291 0.64 -14.19 32.92
CA GLY A 291 1.79 -15.10 32.88
C GLY A 291 2.35 -15.39 31.49
N LEU A 292 1.81 -14.81 30.41
CA LEU A 292 2.37 -15.02 29.08
C LEU A 292 3.66 -14.21 28.88
N LYS A 293 4.71 -14.86 28.38
CA LYS A 293 6.00 -14.20 28.11
C LYS A 293 5.82 -13.08 27.07
N PRO A 294 6.25 -11.83 27.34
CA PRO A 294 6.14 -10.73 26.40
C PRO A 294 7.04 -10.96 25.17
N ASN A 295 6.65 -10.37 24.03
CA ASN A 295 7.52 -10.33 22.86
C ASN A 295 8.78 -9.50 23.19
N PRO A 296 9.98 -9.97 22.80
CA PRO A 296 11.23 -9.24 23.02
C PRO A 296 11.17 -7.81 22.44
N ARG A 297 11.88 -6.87 23.07
CA ARG A 297 11.98 -5.46 22.61
C ARG A 297 13.39 -5.01 22.28
N THR A 298 14.38 -5.78 22.71
CA THR A 298 15.81 -5.60 22.42
C THR A 298 16.37 -6.94 21.96
N LYS A 299 17.46 -6.91 21.19
CA LYS A 299 18.25 -8.12 20.89
C LYS A 299 19.08 -8.51 22.09
#